data_AF-A0A8D3EC41-F1
#
_entry.id   AF-A0A8D3EC41-F1
#
_cell.length_a   1.000
_cell.length_b   1.000
_cell.length_c   1.000
_cell.angle_alpha   90.00
_cell.angle_beta   90.00
_cell.angle_gamma   90.00
#
_symmetry.space_group_name_H-M   'P 1'
#
loop_
_entity.id
_entity.type
_entity.pdbx_description
1 polymer ?
#
loop_
_entity_poly.entity_id
_entity_poly.type
_entity_poly.pdbx_seq_one_letter_code
_entity_poly.pdbx_strand_id
1 'polypeptide(L)'
;MLISVLCLYRSSVPVSCLQAAEPVQPIPLLSTSVRYVNGLKEDDSLCDAALQSGRILLFHRLSPLLQRTERGTFRPAAFNSSGREPLKHRTSGGEPQKQRTSAVLLGCSEQNQAEFCLDLGELDQAAVEEECEGNFVDLRKSFFLLTGAEAPLVSKGQALLRWHQTSRFCSATGQPTHRNQAGSQRVCSSTGTIYYPKMSPVVIVLVSDGKRCLLGRQASFPRGMYSALAGFCDMGQYVLNLTCRRTKSQHVDLHTSHIFSSVT
;
A
#
# COMPACT_ATOMS: atom_id res chain seq x y z
N MET A 1 3.17 1.36 0.18
CA MET A 1 4.56 1.42 -0.33
C MET A 1 5.26 2.44 0.54
N LEU A 2 6.07 2.02 1.52
CA LEU A 2 6.89 2.98 2.27
C LEU A 2 7.96 3.51 1.31
N ILE A 3 8.03 4.83 1.15
CA ILE A 3 9.01 5.51 0.30
C ILE A 3 9.98 6.20 1.26
N SER A 4 11.11 5.55 1.56
CA SER A 4 12.17 6.21 2.32
C SER A 4 12.97 7.12 1.39
N VAL A 5 12.89 8.44 1.58
CA VAL A 5 13.64 9.44 0.81
C VAL A 5 14.99 9.67 1.49
N LEU A 6 16.07 9.33 0.78
CA LEU A 6 17.45 9.58 1.19
C LEU A 6 17.92 10.91 0.56
N CYS A 7 18.23 11.92 1.38
CA CYS A 7 18.80 13.20 0.92
C CYS A 7 20.29 13.26 1.29
N LEU A 8 21.19 13.46 0.31
CA LEU A 8 22.62 13.65 0.58
C LEU A 8 22.94 15.14 0.65
N TYR A 9 23.55 15.61 1.75
CA TYR A 9 23.99 16.99 1.92
C TYR A 9 25.49 17.05 2.23
N ARG A 10 26.19 18.08 1.72
CA ARG A 10 27.57 18.42 2.08
C ARG A 10 27.53 19.66 2.96
N SER A 11 27.52 19.50 4.29
CA SER A 11 27.68 20.63 5.23
C SER A 11 28.88 20.40 6.12
N SER A 12 29.77 21.38 6.14
CA SER A 12 30.88 21.49 7.09
C SER A 12 30.36 22.11 8.40
N VAL A 13 29.66 21.34 9.23
CA VAL A 13 29.26 21.77 10.59
C VAL A 13 29.93 20.85 11.60
N PRO A 14 30.64 21.38 12.61
CA PRO A 14 31.32 20.56 13.61
C PRO A 14 30.34 19.74 14.45
N VAL A 15 30.70 18.49 14.70
CA VAL A 15 29.95 17.52 15.50
C VAL A 15 30.12 17.88 16.98
N SER A 16 29.21 18.69 17.52
CA SER A 16 29.12 18.92 18.95
C SER A 16 27.66 19.11 19.38
N CYS A 17 26.89 18.02 19.32
CA CYS A 17 25.60 17.85 20.01
C CYS A 17 25.26 16.34 20.09
N LEU A 18 26.14 15.55 20.72
CA LEU A 18 25.76 14.26 21.29
C LEU A 18 25.24 14.54 22.70
N GLN A 19 23.98 14.99 22.81
CA GLN A 19 23.28 14.98 24.09
C GLN A 19 22.80 13.55 24.34
N ALA A 20 23.03 13.11 25.58
CA ALA A 20 22.73 11.78 26.07
C ALA A 20 21.29 11.37 25.73
N ALA A 21 21.14 10.14 25.24
CA ALA A 21 19.84 9.52 25.05
C ALA A 21 19.11 9.50 26.39
N GLU A 22 18.00 10.25 26.48
CA GLU A 22 17.10 10.16 27.61
C GLU A 22 16.56 8.72 27.74
N PRO A 23 16.35 8.22 28.97
CA PRO A 23 15.82 6.88 29.19
C PRO A 23 14.47 6.76 28.48
N VAL A 24 14.35 5.73 27.63
CA VAL A 24 13.13 5.37 26.91
C VAL A 24 12.01 5.21 27.93
N GLN A 25 11.14 6.23 28.01
CA GLN A 25 9.93 6.16 28.81
C GLN A 25 9.09 4.99 28.28
N PRO A 26 8.52 4.13 29.14
CA PRO A 26 7.67 3.03 28.71
C PRO A 26 6.51 3.59 27.90
N ILE A 27 6.39 3.20 26.63
CA ILE A 27 5.38 3.69 25.68
C ILE A 27 3.99 3.16 26.11
N PRO A 28 3.07 3.97 26.68
CA PRO A 28 1.85 3.44 27.28
C PRO A 28 0.70 3.20 26.28
N LEU A 29 0.93 3.36 24.96
CA LEU A 29 -0.15 3.49 23.97
C LEU A 29 0.15 2.84 22.61
N LEU A 30 0.94 1.76 22.54
CA LEU A 30 0.94 0.89 21.36
C LEU A 30 -0.14 -0.19 21.51
N SER A 31 -1.39 -0.06 21.06
CA SER A 31 -2.32 1.03 20.74
C SER A 31 -3.61 0.25 20.48
N THR A 32 -4.78 0.68 20.97
CA THR A 32 -6.04 -0.09 20.84
C THR A 32 -6.31 -0.55 19.39
N SER A 33 -5.90 0.25 18.40
CA SER A 33 -6.06 -0.02 16.97
C SER A 33 -5.23 -1.20 16.46
N VAL A 34 -3.99 -1.38 16.93
CA VAL A 34 -3.15 -2.53 16.52
C VAL A 34 -3.75 -3.83 17.05
N ARG A 35 -4.20 -3.83 18.31
CA ARG A 35 -4.86 -4.99 18.93
C ARG A 35 -6.18 -5.30 18.22
N TYR A 36 -6.97 -4.27 17.90
CA TYR A 36 -8.21 -4.41 17.15
C TYR A 36 -7.97 -5.05 15.79
N VAL A 37 -7.04 -4.51 14.99
CA VAL A 37 -6.72 -5.05 13.66
C VAL A 37 -6.16 -6.47 13.73
N ASN A 38 -5.35 -6.80 14.73
CA ASN A 38 -4.86 -8.18 14.90
C ASN A 38 -6.00 -9.14 15.30
N GLY A 39 -6.91 -8.71 16.18
CA GLY A 39 -8.11 -9.47 16.51
C GLY A 39 -8.95 -9.79 15.27
N LEU A 40 -9.15 -8.82 14.36
CA LEU A 40 -9.85 -9.05 13.10
C LEU A 40 -9.11 -10.01 12.14
N LYS A 41 -7.78 -10.15 12.25
CA LYS A 41 -7.02 -11.10 11.41
C LYS A 41 -7.07 -12.53 11.93
N GLU A 42 -7.18 -12.68 13.25
CA GLU A 42 -7.13 -13.97 13.94
C GLU A 42 -8.52 -14.60 14.08
N ASP A 43 -9.56 -13.78 14.25
CA ASP A 43 -10.95 -14.23 14.43
C ASP A 43 -11.82 -13.86 13.22
N ASP A 44 -12.16 -14.87 12.42
CA ASP A 44 -13.00 -14.71 11.24
C ASP A 44 -14.42 -14.21 11.58
N SER A 45 -14.96 -14.54 12.76
CA SER A 45 -16.30 -14.10 13.18
C SER A 45 -16.33 -12.61 13.55
N LEU A 46 -15.29 -12.13 14.23
CA LEU A 46 -15.10 -10.70 14.49
C LEU A 46 -14.88 -9.92 13.19
N CYS A 47 -14.12 -10.50 12.26
CA CYS A 47 -13.91 -9.92 10.94
C CYS A 47 -15.23 -9.79 10.16
N ASP A 48 -16.07 -10.83 10.17
CA ASP A 48 -17.38 -10.81 9.51
C ASP A 48 -18.32 -9.76 10.11
N ALA A 49 -18.33 -9.61 11.43
CA ALA A 49 -19.09 -8.55 12.10
C ALA A 49 -18.57 -7.16 11.70
N ALA A 50 -17.24 -6.98 11.68
CA ALA A 50 -16.61 -5.72 11.29
C ALA A 50 -16.82 -5.37 9.81
N LEU A 51 -16.93 -6.37 8.93
CA LEU A 51 -17.22 -6.16 7.51
C LEU A 51 -18.62 -5.56 7.30
N GLN A 52 -19.55 -5.75 8.24
CA GLN A 52 -20.91 -5.22 8.14
C GLN A 52 -20.97 -3.70 8.35
N SER A 53 -20.21 -3.18 9.32
CA SER A 53 -20.18 -1.75 9.68
C SER A 53 -18.94 -1.01 9.18
N GLY A 54 -17.99 -1.75 8.62
CA GLY A 54 -16.72 -1.24 8.12
C GLY A 54 -16.84 -0.46 6.80
N ARG A 55 -15.81 0.34 6.56
CA ARG A 55 -15.63 1.17 5.38
C ARG A 55 -14.93 0.37 4.29
N ILE A 56 -15.48 0.34 3.08
CA ILE A 56 -14.99 -0.51 1.98
C ILE A 56 -14.59 0.35 0.80
N LEU A 57 -13.31 0.29 0.43
CA LEU A 57 -12.76 0.90 -0.77
C LEU A 57 -12.99 0.00 -1.98
N LEU A 58 -13.51 0.57 -3.06
CA LEU A 58 -13.79 -0.17 -4.28
C LEU A 58 -12.63 -0.04 -5.28
N PHE A 59 -12.32 -1.17 -5.90
CA PHE A 59 -11.39 -1.29 -6.99
C PHE A 59 -12.07 -1.97 -8.17
N HIS A 60 -11.64 -1.65 -9.38
CA HIS A 60 -11.97 -2.38 -10.59
C HIS A 60 -10.68 -2.71 -11.32
N ARG A 61 -10.36 -4.00 -11.43
CA ARG A 61 -9.12 -4.49 -12.04
C ARG A 61 -7.89 -3.76 -11.47
N LEU A 62 -7.81 -3.69 -10.14
CA LEU A 62 -6.76 -2.99 -9.38
C LEU A 62 -6.70 -1.45 -9.51
N SER A 63 -7.66 -0.82 -10.18
CA SER A 63 -7.79 0.64 -10.23
C SER A 63 -8.74 1.11 -9.12
N PRO A 64 -8.35 2.00 -8.20
CA PRO A 64 -9.23 2.52 -7.18
C PRO A 64 -10.32 3.44 -7.75
N LEU A 65 -11.51 3.39 -7.14
CA LEU A 65 -12.58 4.35 -7.38
C LEU A 65 -12.31 5.65 -6.61
N LEU A 66 -12.22 6.76 -7.33
CA LEU A 66 -12.02 8.08 -6.74
C LEU A 66 -13.26 8.95 -6.94
N GLN A 67 -13.65 9.65 -5.87
CA GLN A 67 -14.70 10.66 -5.89
C GLN A 67 -14.08 12.05 -5.74
N ARG A 68 -14.64 13.01 -6.46
CA ARG A 68 -14.32 14.42 -6.29
C ARG A 68 -15.05 14.94 -5.05
N THR A 69 -14.34 15.64 -4.18
CA THR A 69 -14.94 16.33 -3.04
C THR A 69 -15.45 17.71 -3.45
N GLU A 70 -16.36 18.29 -2.66
CA GLU A 70 -16.86 19.66 -2.85
C GLU A 70 -15.72 20.70 -2.89
N ARG A 71 -14.60 20.42 -2.22
CA ARG A 71 -13.41 21.27 -2.19
C ARG A 71 -12.50 21.11 -3.42
N GLY A 72 -12.93 20.32 -4.41
CA GLY A 72 -12.18 20.05 -5.63
C GLY A 72 -11.01 19.07 -5.48
N THR A 73 -10.79 18.49 -4.30
CA THR A 73 -9.81 17.42 -4.07
C THR A 73 -10.39 16.05 -4.42
N PHE A 74 -9.55 15.02 -4.51
CA PHE A 74 -10.03 13.64 -4.69
C PHE A 74 -9.81 12.81 -3.43
N ARG A 75 -10.77 11.94 -3.13
CA ARG A 75 -10.68 10.93 -2.07
C ARG A 75 -11.10 9.57 -2.63
N PRO A 76 -10.63 8.45 -2.07
CA PRO A 76 -11.16 7.17 -2.46
C PRO A 76 -12.62 7.05 -2.01
N ALA A 77 -13.46 6.57 -2.91
CA ALA A 77 -14.85 6.30 -2.61
C ALA A 77 -14.92 5.16 -1.60
N ALA A 78 -15.72 5.34 -0.56
CA ALA A 78 -15.84 4.33 0.47
C ALA A 78 -17.27 4.15 0.93
N PHE A 79 -17.64 2.88 1.09
CA PHE A 79 -19.02 2.47 1.29
C PHE A 79 -19.11 1.58 2.51
N ASN A 80 -20.23 1.64 3.21
CA ASN A 80 -20.54 0.66 4.24
C ASN A 80 -21.23 -0.54 3.60
N SER A 81 -21.20 -1.71 4.25
CA SER A 81 -21.87 -2.90 3.69
C SER A 81 -23.39 -2.72 3.52
N SER A 82 -24.01 -1.88 4.37
CA SER A 82 -25.41 -1.49 4.30
C SER A 82 -25.70 -0.59 3.09
N GLY A 83 -24.70 0.18 2.63
CA GLY A 83 -24.77 1.00 1.42
C GLY A 83 -24.51 0.20 0.12
N ARG A 84 -24.41 -1.13 0.18
CA ARG A 84 -24.30 -2.00 -1.01
C ARG A 84 -25.64 -2.27 -1.70
N GLU A 85 -26.75 -1.70 -1.23
CA GLU A 85 -28.05 -1.88 -1.87
C GLU A 85 -28.07 -1.56 -3.38
N PRO A 86 -27.36 -0.55 -3.89
CA PRO A 86 -27.45 -0.26 -5.32
C PRO A 86 -26.62 -1.26 -6.19
N LEU A 87 -25.56 -1.88 -5.65
CA LEU A 87 -24.80 -2.98 -6.29
C LEU A 87 -25.49 -4.36 -6.29
N LYS A 88 -26.51 -4.56 -5.44
CA LYS A 88 -27.26 -5.85 -5.34
C LYS A 88 -28.19 -6.08 -6.54
N HIS A 89 -28.69 -5.02 -7.17
CA HIS A 89 -29.72 -5.14 -8.21
C HIS A 89 -29.18 -5.52 -9.59
N ARG A 90 -27.86 -5.46 -9.82
CA ARG A 90 -27.23 -5.77 -11.11
C ARG A 90 -26.27 -6.96 -11.07
N THR A 91 -26.12 -7.59 -9.91
CA THR A 91 -25.34 -8.83 -9.71
C THR A 91 -26.21 -10.07 -10.00
N SER A 92 -26.73 -10.18 -11.21
CA SER A 92 -27.35 -11.42 -11.71
C SER A 92 -26.25 -12.46 -11.98
N GLY A 93 -25.84 -13.21 -10.95
CA GLY A 93 -25.04 -14.43 -11.11
C GLY A 93 -23.97 -14.75 -10.06
N GLY A 94 -23.71 -13.86 -9.09
CA GLY A 94 -22.74 -14.11 -8.01
C GLY A 94 -23.42 -14.23 -6.66
N GLU A 95 -23.33 -15.38 -6.00
CA GLU A 95 -23.85 -15.55 -4.63
C GLU A 95 -23.29 -14.45 -3.71
N PRO A 96 -24.14 -13.76 -2.91
CA PRO A 96 -23.71 -12.69 -2.00
C PRO A 96 -22.66 -13.15 -0.97
N GLN A 97 -22.59 -14.46 -0.70
CA GLN A 97 -21.56 -15.10 0.12
C GLN A 97 -20.16 -14.97 -0.50
N LYS A 98 -20.02 -15.20 -1.82
CA LYS A 98 -18.75 -15.22 -2.57
C LYS A 98 -18.08 -13.85 -2.68
N GLN A 99 -18.86 -12.77 -2.61
CA GLN A 99 -18.38 -11.39 -2.64
C GLN A 99 -18.02 -10.84 -1.25
N ARG A 100 -18.62 -11.37 -0.16
CA ARG A 100 -18.18 -11.12 1.23
C ARG A 100 -16.82 -11.78 1.48
N THR A 101 -16.74 -13.06 1.14
CA THR A 101 -15.66 -13.66 0.35
C THR A 101 -14.42 -12.80 0.12
N SER A 102 -14.55 -11.84 -0.80
CA SER A 102 -13.46 -11.15 -1.50
C SER A 102 -12.94 -9.87 -0.87
N ALA A 103 -13.58 -9.35 0.17
CA ALA A 103 -13.04 -8.19 0.85
C ALA A 103 -11.72 -8.53 1.57
N VAL A 104 -10.80 -7.58 1.63
CA VAL A 104 -9.51 -7.73 2.29
C VAL A 104 -9.30 -6.59 3.27
N LEU A 105 -8.93 -6.92 4.50
CA LEU A 105 -8.72 -5.97 5.58
C LEU A 105 -7.48 -5.11 5.32
N LEU A 106 -7.66 -3.80 5.35
CA LEU A 106 -6.59 -2.81 5.25
C LEU A 106 -6.09 -2.39 6.63
N GLY A 107 -7.00 -2.22 7.58
CA GLY A 107 -6.67 -1.72 8.91
C GLY A 107 -7.91 -1.14 9.58
N CYS A 108 -7.73 -0.06 10.34
CA CYS A 108 -8.83 0.72 10.88
C CYS A 108 -8.51 2.21 10.84
N SER A 109 -9.56 3.02 10.81
CA SER A 109 -9.49 4.46 10.97
C SER A 109 -9.07 4.84 12.40
N GLU A 110 -8.76 6.11 12.62
CA GLU A 110 -8.52 6.66 13.97
C GLU A 110 -9.68 6.41 14.96
N GLN A 111 -10.91 6.32 14.45
CA GLN A 111 -12.12 6.02 15.21
C GLN A 111 -12.36 4.51 15.45
N ASN A 112 -11.36 3.64 15.18
CA ASN A 112 -11.47 2.17 15.22
C ASN A 112 -12.58 1.58 14.32
N GLN A 113 -12.94 2.24 13.23
CA GLN A 113 -13.77 1.63 12.18
C GLN A 113 -12.88 0.78 11.27
N ALA A 114 -13.24 -0.48 11.06
CA ALA A 114 -12.50 -1.36 10.16
C ALA A 114 -12.57 -0.88 8.71
N GLU A 115 -11.43 -0.93 8.02
CA GLU A 115 -11.31 -0.52 6.62
C GLU A 115 -10.94 -1.74 5.76
N PHE A 116 -11.68 -1.94 4.68
CA PHE A 116 -11.51 -3.04 3.74
C PHE A 116 -11.32 -2.53 2.32
N CYS A 117 -10.77 -3.37 1.44
CA CYS A 117 -10.85 -3.17 0.00
C CYS A 117 -11.55 -4.34 -0.69
N LEU A 118 -12.18 -4.06 -1.83
CA LEU A 118 -12.85 -5.05 -2.67
C LEU A 118 -12.57 -4.74 -4.14
N ASP A 119 -12.11 -5.74 -4.91
CA ASP A 119 -12.02 -5.64 -6.37
C ASP A 119 -13.30 -6.22 -6.99
N LEU A 120 -13.96 -5.42 -7.80
CA LEU A 120 -15.21 -5.72 -8.49
C LEU A 120 -14.99 -6.52 -9.79
N GLY A 121 -13.75 -6.60 -10.28
CA GLY A 121 -13.35 -7.50 -11.37
C GLY A 121 -14.11 -7.30 -12.69
N GLU A 122 -15.07 -8.20 -12.95
CA GLU A 122 -15.84 -8.27 -14.21
C GLU A 122 -17.18 -7.51 -14.17
N LEU A 123 -17.48 -6.79 -13.08
CA LEU A 123 -18.63 -5.88 -13.09
C LEU A 123 -18.45 -4.79 -14.13
N ASP A 124 -19.58 -4.30 -14.66
CA ASP A 124 -19.60 -3.19 -15.61
C ASP A 124 -19.04 -1.92 -14.95
N GLN A 125 -17.93 -1.42 -15.47
CA GLN A 125 -17.23 -0.28 -14.90
C GLN A 125 -18.11 0.97 -14.93
N ALA A 126 -18.77 1.24 -16.05
CA ALA A 126 -19.55 2.47 -16.25
C ALA A 126 -20.75 2.54 -15.30
N ALA A 127 -21.40 1.40 -15.08
CA ALA A 127 -22.49 1.27 -14.12
C ALA A 127 -22.07 1.67 -12.70
N VAL A 128 -20.91 1.19 -12.25
CA VAL A 128 -20.42 1.45 -10.90
C VAL A 128 -19.94 2.90 -10.78
N GLU A 129 -19.31 3.46 -11.81
CA GLU A 129 -18.88 4.85 -11.84
C GLU A 129 -20.05 5.83 -11.74
N GLU A 130 -21.13 5.57 -12.48
CA GLU A 130 -22.37 6.36 -12.45
C GLU A 130 -23.03 6.30 -11.06
N GLU A 131 -23.25 5.08 -10.55
CA GLU A 131 -23.90 4.84 -9.27
C GLU A 131 -23.13 5.44 -8.08
N CYS A 132 -21.80 5.40 -8.17
CA CYS A 132 -20.93 5.90 -7.11
C CYS A 132 -20.48 7.35 -7.33
N GLU A 133 -20.94 8.06 -8.37
CA GLU A 133 -20.50 9.42 -8.71
C GLU A 133 -18.95 9.56 -8.70
N GLY A 134 -18.25 8.57 -9.23
CA GLY A 134 -16.79 8.46 -9.15
C GLY A 134 -16.17 7.87 -10.41
N ASN A 135 -14.85 7.93 -10.53
CA ASN A 135 -14.12 7.35 -11.67
C ASN A 135 -13.05 6.39 -11.18
N PHE A 136 -12.88 5.26 -11.87
CA PHE A 136 -11.74 4.39 -11.67
C PHE A 136 -10.49 5.00 -12.31
N VAL A 137 -9.45 5.17 -11.50
CA VAL A 137 -8.20 5.82 -11.94
C VAL A 137 -7.04 4.86 -11.74
N ASP A 138 -6.15 4.75 -12.73
CA ASP A 138 -4.89 4.01 -12.56
C ASP A 138 -4.16 4.47 -11.28
N LEU A 139 -3.66 3.52 -10.49
CA LEU A 139 -3.09 3.82 -9.19
C LEU A 139 -1.95 4.86 -9.25
N ARG A 140 -1.08 4.82 -10.27
CA ARG A 140 0.01 5.80 -10.37
C ARG A 140 -0.54 7.19 -10.64
N LYS A 141 -1.58 7.30 -11.46
CA LYS A 141 -2.27 8.57 -11.70
C LYS A 141 -3.00 9.06 -10.45
N SER A 142 -3.58 8.14 -9.66
CA SER A 142 -4.32 8.48 -8.44
C SER A 142 -3.48 9.25 -7.42
N PHE A 143 -2.16 9.01 -7.33
CA PHE A 143 -1.28 9.73 -6.41
C PHE A 143 -1.09 11.22 -6.73
N PHE A 144 -1.41 11.66 -7.96
CA PHE A 144 -1.43 13.09 -8.29
C PHE A 144 -2.76 13.77 -7.91
N LEU A 145 -3.80 12.98 -7.60
CA LEU A 145 -5.15 13.46 -7.30
C LEU A 145 -5.47 13.36 -5.81
N LEU A 146 -4.97 12.32 -5.15
CA LEU A 146 -5.21 12.01 -3.74
C LEU A 146 -4.46 12.96 -2.80
N THR A 147 -5.05 13.19 -1.63
CA THR A 147 -4.36 13.79 -0.50
C THR A 147 -3.37 12.77 0.14
N GLY A 148 -2.33 13.28 0.80
CA GLY A 148 -1.25 12.43 1.33
C GLY A 148 -1.69 11.35 2.33
N ALA A 149 -2.79 11.56 3.08
CA ALA A 149 -3.28 10.61 4.07
C ALA A 149 -3.96 9.37 3.44
N GLU A 150 -4.61 9.52 2.28
CA GLU A 150 -5.36 8.43 1.63
C GLU A 150 -4.48 7.57 0.72
N ALA A 151 -3.38 8.13 0.19
CA ALA A 151 -2.48 7.44 -0.72
C ALA A 151 -1.89 6.12 -0.16
N PRO A 152 -1.45 6.04 1.11
CA PRO A 152 -0.98 4.78 1.71
C PRO A 152 -2.06 3.70 1.76
N LEU A 153 -3.30 4.10 2.07
CA LEU A 153 -4.44 3.18 2.22
C LEU A 153 -4.79 2.55 0.87
N VAL A 154 -4.93 3.39 -0.17
CA VAL A 154 -5.22 2.93 -1.54
C VAL A 154 -4.09 2.07 -2.10
N SER A 155 -2.83 2.47 -1.86
CA SER A 155 -1.65 1.67 -2.24
C SER A 155 -1.65 0.28 -1.61
N LYS A 156 -1.97 0.22 -0.31
CA LYS A 156 -2.03 -1.03 0.45
C LYS A 156 -3.13 -1.93 -0.08
N GLY A 157 -4.32 -1.37 -0.34
CA GLY A 157 -5.45 -2.11 -0.90
C GLY A 157 -5.12 -2.73 -2.25
N GLN A 158 -4.53 -1.98 -3.18
CA GLN A 158 -4.11 -2.57 -4.45
C GLN A 158 -3.09 -3.69 -4.26
N ALA A 159 -2.07 -3.48 -3.42
CA ALA A 159 -1.00 -4.46 -3.22
C ALA A 159 -1.55 -5.80 -2.69
N LEU A 160 -2.49 -5.73 -1.73
CA LEU A 160 -3.15 -6.92 -1.17
C LEU A 160 -4.06 -7.61 -2.19
N LEU A 161 -4.87 -6.86 -2.93
CA LEU A 161 -5.74 -7.41 -3.99
C LEU A 161 -4.91 -8.10 -5.08
N ARG A 162 -3.83 -7.46 -5.53
CA ARG A 162 -2.89 -8.01 -6.52
C ARG A 162 -2.21 -9.28 -6.00
N TRP A 163 -1.84 -9.30 -4.73
CA TRP A 163 -1.26 -10.50 -4.11
C TRP A 163 -2.24 -11.67 -4.14
N HIS A 164 -3.52 -11.44 -3.82
CA HIS A 164 -4.55 -12.48 -3.92
C HIS A 164 -4.80 -12.96 -5.36
N GLN A 165 -4.74 -12.08 -6.36
CA GLN A 165 -4.88 -12.46 -7.77
C GLN A 165 -3.71 -13.35 -8.26
N THR A 166 -2.51 -13.08 -7.76
CA THR A 166 -1.27 -13.74 -8.24
C THR A 166 -0.84 -14.95 -7.41
N SER A 167 -1.24 -15.05 -6.14
CA SER A 167 -0.78 -16.09 -5.19
C SER A 167 -1.86 -17.13 -4.88
N ARG A 168 -2.62 -17.55 -5.91
CA ARG A 168 -3.79 -18.44 -5.76
C ARG A 168 -3.43 -19.89 -5.44
N PHE A 169 -2.21 -20.32 -5.77
CA PHE A 169 -1.74 -21.70 -5.64
C PHE A 169 -0.53 -21.82 -4.72
N CYS A 170 -0.38 -22.98 -4.10
CA CYS A 170 0.75 -23.35 -3.25
C CYS A 170 2.01 -23.48 -4.10
N SER A 171 3.09 -22.82 -3.69
CA SER A 171 4.37 -22.90 -4.40
C SER A 171 5.06 -24.25 -4.26
N ALA A 172 4.72 -25.03 -3.22
CA ALA A 172 5.32 -26.34 -2.98
C ALA A 172 4.55 -27.48 -3.69
N THR A 173 3.22 -27.39 -3.77
CA THR A 173 2.37 -28.49 -4.25
C THR A 173 1.55 -28.16 -5.49
N GLY A 174 1.47 -26.90 -5.90
CA GLY A 174 0.61 -26.44 -7.01
C GLY A 174 -0.89 -26.43 -6.69
N GLN A 175 -1.31 -26.88 -5.49
CA GLN A 175 -2.72 -26.95 -5.11
C GLN A 175 -3.30 -25.56 -4.75
N PRO A 176 -4.62 -25.33 -4.91
CA PRO A 176 -5.26 -24.09 -4.51
C PRO A 176 -5.04 -23.78 -3.02
N THR A 177 -4.83 -22.51 -2.70
CA THR A 177 -4.76 -22.02 -1.32
C THR A 177 -6.06 -21.32 -0.92
N HIS A 178 -6.37 -21.31 0.37
CA HIS A 178 -7.54 -20.64 0.94
C HIS A 178 -7.10 -19.45 1.77
N ARG A 179 -7.83 -18.33 1.72
CA ARG A 179 -7.54 -17.18 2.61
C ARG A 179 -8.37 -17.27 3.89
N ASN A 180 -7.93 -16.58 4.94
CA ASN A 180 -8.81 -16.23 6.07
C ASN A 180 -9.76 -15.09 5.68
N GLN A 181 -10.73 -14.77 6.55
CA GLN A 181 -11.75 -13.77 6.27
C GLN A 181 -11.17 -12.37 6.12
N ALA A 182 -10.12 -12.04 6.87
CA ALA A 182 -9.42 -10.77 6.74
C ALA A 182 -8.54 -10.65 5.47
N GLY A 183 -8.28 -11.75 4.76
CA GLY A 183 -7.35 -11.76 3.62
C GLY A 183 -5.89 -11.43 4.00
N SER A 184 -5.52 -11.56 5.28
CA SER A 184 -4.16 -11.29 5.74
C SER A 184 -3.18 -12.44 5.44
N GLN A 185 -3.71 -13.63 5.16
CA GLN A 185 -2.92 -14.83 4.90
C GLN A 185 -3.63 -15.77 3.92
N ARG A 186 -2.86 -16.74 3.39
CA ARG A 186 -3.38 -17.87 2.62
C ARG A 186 -2.78 -19.17 3.13
N VAL A 187 -3.58 -20.21 3.26
CA VAL A 187 -3.18 -21.52 3.78
C VAL A 187 -3.33 -22.57 2.69
N CYS A 188 -2.31 -23.40 2.54
CA CYS A 188 -2.37 -24.59 1.70
C CYS A 188 -3.02 -25.74 2.48
N SER A 189 -4.15 -26.26 2.00
CA SER A 189 -4.87 -27.35 2.67
C SER A 189 -4.07 -28.66 2.71
N SER A 190 -3.17 -28.89 1.74
CA SER A 190 -2.40 -30.14 1.66
C SER A 190 -1.16 -30.16 2.56
N THR A 191 -0.55 -29.00 2.84
CA THR A 191 0.71 -28.92 3.60
C THR A 191 0.58 -28.14 4.91
N GLY A 192 -0.53 -27.43 5.13
CA GLY A 192 -0.68 -26.48 6.23
C GLY A 192 0.18 -25.23 6.09
N THR A 193 0.92 -25.06 4.99
CA THR A 193 1.82 -23.91 4.79
C THR A 193 1.02 -22.60 4.72
N ILE A 194 1.41 -21.63 5.54
CA ILE A 194 0.84 -20.29 5.57
C ILE A 194 1.70 -19.35 4.72
N TYR A 195 1.05 -18.62 3.83
CA TYR A 195 1.61 -17.61 2.96
C TYR A 195 1.13 -16.23 3.37
N TYR A 196 2.06 -15.29 3.48
CA TYR A 196 1.78 -13.89 3.78
C TYR A 196 2.00 -13.00 2.55
N PRO A 197 1.38 -11.80 2.50
CA PRO A 197 1.62 -10.82 1.47
C PRO A 197 3.11 -10.51 1.30
N LYS A 198 3.57 -10.56 0.04
CA LYS A 198 4.98 -10.27 -0.29
C LYS A 198 5.22 -8.76 -0.26
N MET A 199 6.30 -8.34 0.41
CA MET A 199 6.81 -6.98 0.32
C MET A 199 8.18 -6.98 -0.34
N SER A 200 8.36 -6.13 -1.34
CA SER A 200 9.64 -5.90 -2.01
C SER A 200 10.17 -4.53 -1.60
N PRO A 201 11.15 -4.45 -0.69
CA PRO A 201 11.70 -3.17 -0.25
C PRO A 201 12.40 -2.45 -1.41
N VAL A 202 12.20 -1.13 -1.47
CA VAL A 202 12.75 -0.24 -2.49
C VAL A 202 13.37 0.95 -1.78
N VAL A 203 14.55 1.37 -2.23
CA VAL A 203 15.18 2.62 -1.80
C VAL A 203 15.03 3.64 -2.91
N ILE A 204 14.73 4.90 -2.56
CA ILE A 204 14.85 6.06 -3.44
C ILE A 204 15.90 7.02 -2.87
N VAL A 205 16.84 7.46 -3.72
CA VAL A 205 18.02 8.22 -3.34
C VAL A 205 18.12 9.47 -4.21
N LEU A 206 18.19 10.63 -3.56
CA LEU A 206 18.56 11.89 -4.18
C LEU A 206 20.04 12.19 -3.92
N VAL A 207 20.85 12.19 -4.99
CA VAL A 207 22.26 12.53 -4.92
C VAL A 207 22.43 14.02 -5.19
N SER A 208 23.16 14.74 -4.33
CA SER A 208 23.37 16.18 -4.46
C SER A 208 24.79 16.59 -4.04
N ASP A 209 25.33 17.63 -4.69
CA ASP A 209 26.57 18.30 -4.27
C ASP A 209 26.31 19.55 -3.38
N GLY A 210 25.04 19.79 -3.02
CA GLY A 210 24.56 20.95 -2.28
C GLY A 210 24.05 22.10 -3.18
N LYS A 211 24.50 22.17 -4.43
CA LYS A 211 24.03 23.17 -5.42
C LYS A 211 23.19 22.54 -6.54
N ARG A 212 23.49 21.29 -6.89
CA ARG A 212 22.88 20.53 -7.98
C ARG A 212 22.55 19.13 -7.48
N CYS A 213 21.49 18.55 -8.01
CA CYS A 213 21.12 17.17 -7.75
C CYS A 213 21.07 16.34 -9.04
N LEU A 214 21.33 15.04 -8.88
CA LEU A 214 21.18 14.07 -9.96
C LEU A 214 19.75 13.56 -9.98
N LEU A 215 19.13 13.69 -11.15
CA LEU A 215 17.81 13.12 -11.43
C LEU A 215 17.88 12.20 -12.64
N GLY A 216 17.19 11.08 -12.56
CA GLY A 216 17.01 10.13 -13.64
C GLY A 216 15.63 10.26 -14.28
N ARG A 217 15.50 9.71 -15.49
CA ARG A 217 14.24 9.62 -16.22
C ARG A 217 14.14 8.28 -16.94
N GLN A 218 12.96 7.68 -16.88
CA GLN A 218 12.63 6.49 -17.68
C GLN A 218 11.79 6.88 -18.91
N ALA A 219 11.84 6.06 -19.95
CA ALA A 219 11.08 6.30 -21.19
C ALA A 219 9.57 6.42 -20.96
N SER A 220 9.05 5.72 -19.94
CA SER A 220 7.63 5.72 -19.56
C SER A 220 7.16 6.98 -18.84
N PHE A 221 8.06 7.89 -18.42
CA PHE A 221 7.68 9.08 -17.66
C PHE A 221 7.08 10.16 -18.58
N PRO A 222 6.08 10.94 -18.14
CA PRO A 222 5.57 12.10 -18.89
C PRO A 222 6.69 13.09 -19.22
N ARG A 223 6.66 13.76 -20.38
CA ARG A 223 7.71 14.74 -20.77
C ARG A 223 7.91 15.79 -19.66
N GLY A 224 9.16 16.15 -19.39
CA GLY A 224 9.53 17.10 -18.34
C GLY A 224 9.61 16.52 -16.92
N MET A 225 9.16 15.28 -16.69
CA MET A 225 9.27 14.62 -15.39
C MET A 225 10.62 13.92 -15.21
N TYR A 226 11.28 14.23 -14.09
CA TYR A 226 12.51 13.61 -13.62
C TYR A 226 12.32 13.17 -12.16
N SER A 227 13.04 12.13 -11.73
CA SER A 227 12.94 11.58 -10.37
C SER A 227 14.32 11.28 -9.79
N ALA A 228 14.40 11.26 -8.46
CA ALA A 228 15.50 10.63 -7.74
C ALA A 228 15.66 9.15 -8.18
N LEU A 229 16.87 8.61 -8.00
CA LEU A 229 17.20 7.25 -8.41
C LEU A 229 16.56 6.25 -7.46
N ALA A 230 15.87 5.23 -7.99
CA ALA A 230 15.18 4.24 -7.19
C ALA A 230 15.53 2.80 -7.59
N GLY A 231 15.31 1.86 -6.67
CA GLY A 231 15.10 0.46 -7.02
C GLY A 231 15.24 -0.51 -5.85
N PHE A 232 15.02 -1.79 -6.17
CA PHE A 232 14.87 -2.85 -5.18
C PHE A 232 16.10 -3.09 -4.32
N CYS A 233 15.86 -3.42 -3.05
CA CYS A 233 16.86 -4.00 -2.18
C CYS A 233 16.99 -5.49 -2.46
N ASP A 234 18.23 -5.96 -2.49
CA ASP A 234 18.49 -7.40 -2.49
C ASP A 234 18.52 -7.94 -1.04
N MET A 235 18.39 -9.26 -0.89
CA MET A 235 18.44 -9.90 0.42
C MET A 235 19.80 -9.64 1.09
N GLY A 236 19.79 -9.23 2.36
CA GLY A 236 20.99 -8.93 3.12
C GLY A 236 21.72 -7.63 2.72
N GLN A 237 21.23 -6.89 1.72
CA GLN A 237 21.82 -5.60 1.38
C GLN A 237 21.29 -4.49 2.28
N TYR A 238 22.21 -3.77 2.92
CA TYR A 238 21.92 -2.54 3.63
C TYR A 238 21.55 -1.43 2.63
N VAL A 239 20.67 -0.52 3.05
CA VAL A 239 20.22 0.67 2.28
C VAL A 239 21.41 1.47 1.72
N LEU A 240 22.48 1.56 2.51
CA LEU A 240 23.74 2.22 2.17
C LEU A 240 24.42 1.60 0.94
N ASN A 241 24.55 0.27 0.92
CA ASN A 241 25.24 -0.46 -0.15
C ASN A 241 24.47 -0.36 -1.47
N LEU A 242 23.14 -0.38 -1.40
CA LEU A 242 22.27 -0.14 -2.56
C LEU A 242 22.42 1.27 -3.13
N THR A 243 22.52 2.25 -2.24
CA THR A 243 22.75 3.65 -2.60
C THR A 243 24.06 3.77 -3.37
N CYS A 244 25.16 3.26 -2.81
CA CYS A 244 26.47 3.26 -3.46
C CYS A 244 26.48 2.49 -4.79
N ARG A 245 25.76 1.36 -4.91
CA ARG A 245 25.66 0.61 -6.17
C ARG A 245 24.89 1.39 -7.25
N ARG A 246 23.86 2.13 -6.85
CA ARG A 246 23.05 2.95 -7.78
C ARG A 246 23.81 4.17 -8.27
N THR A 247 24.65 4.77 -7.43
CA THR A 247 25.54 5.88 -7.84
C THR A 247 26.79 5.42 -8.57
N LYS A 248 27.11 4.12 -8.57
CA LYS A 248 28.19 3.48 -9.34
C LYS A 248 27.65 2.54 -10.43
N SER A 249 26.48 2.86 -10.97
CA SER A 249 25.91 2.07 -12.07
C SER A 249 26.56 2.48 -13.39
N GLN A 250 26.52 1.63 -14.42
CA GLN A 250 27.12 1.89 -15.75
C GLN A 250 26.82 3.26 -16.38
N HIS A 251 25.79 3.96 -15.92
CA HIS A 251 25.33 5.24 -16.47
C HIS A 251 25.66 6.45 -15.56
N VAL A 252 26.15 6.22 -14.34
CA VAL A 252 26.47 7.25 -13.33
C VAL A 252 27.64 6.73 -12.49
N ASP A 253 28.80 7.37 -12.59
CA ASP A 253 29.99 7.08 -11.77
C ASP A 253 30.21 8.21 -10.75
N LEU A 254 29.50 8.15 -9.62
CA LEU A 254 29.60 9.11 -8.53
C LEU A 254 29.96 8.42 -7.22
N HIS A 255 30.98 8.97 -6.55
CA HIS A 255 31.38 8.59 -5.20
C HIS A 255 30.61 9.42 -4.16
N THR A 256 29.87 8.76 -3.26
CA THR A 256 29.09 9.39 -2.19
C THR A 256 29.81 9.28 -0.84
N SER A 257 29.90 10.39 -0.09
CA SER A 257 30.63 10.45 1.19
C SER A 257 29.74 10.48 2.44
N HIS A 258 28.52 11.03 2.37
CA HIS A 258 27.60 11.15 3.51
C HIS A 258 26.21 10.70 3.11
N ILE A 259 25.58 9.86 3.94
CA ILE A 259 24.26 9.30 3.68
C ILE A 259 23.33 9.59 4.87
N PHE A 260 22.19 10.24 4.60
CA PHE A 260 21.15 10.52 5.59
C PHE A 260 19.87 9.77 5.26
N SER A 261 19.38 8.97 6.20
CA SER A 261 18.11 8.26 6.05
C SER A 261 16.99 8.95 6.80
N SER A 262 15.88 9.20 6.09
CA SER A 262 14.59 9.47 6.72
C SER A 262 13.65 8.31 6.39
N VAL A 263 13.06 7.72 7.43
CA VAL A 263 11.93 6.79 7.30
C VAL A 263 10.69 7.60 7.62
N THR A 264 9.85 7.82 6.62
CA THR A 264 8.51 8.44 6.75
C THR A 264 7.44 7.39 6.53
#